data_AF-A0A4W5L9H2-F1
#
_entry.id   AF-A0A4W5L9H2-F1
#
_cell.length_a   1.000
_cell.length_b   1.000
_cell.length_c   1.000
_cell.angle_alpha   90.00
_cell.angle_beta   90.00
_cell.angle_gamma   90.00
#
_symmetry.space_group_name_H-M   'P 1'
#
loop_
_entity.id
_entity.type
_entity.pdbx_description
1 polymer ?
#
loop_
_entity_poly.entity_id
_entity_poly.type
_entity_poly.pdbx_seq_one_letter_code
_entity_poly.pdbx_strand_id
1 'polypeptide(L)'
;MPFSRTEDGKIYQRAFGGQSLKFGKGGQAHRCCCVADRTGHSLLHTLYGRSLRYDTSYFVEYFALDLLMEDGECRGVIALCMEDGSIHRFRSKNTVIAT
;
A
#
# COMPACT_ATOMS: atom_id res chain seq x y z
N MET A 1 4.76 -12.00 5.54
CA MET A 1 5.91 -11.26 4.97
C MET A 1 7.21 -11.96 5.35
N PRO A 2 7.92 -12.56 4.38
CA PRO A 2 9.12 -13.36 4.62
C PRO A 2 10.40 -12.50 4.67
N PHE A 3 10.54 -11.65 5.69
CA PHE A 3 11.77 -10.86 5.88
C PHE A 3 13.03 -11.74 5.88
N SER A 4 14.09 -11.23 5.24
CA SER A 4 15.44 -11.78 5.41
C SER A 4 15.82 -11.77 6.89
N ARG A 5 16.63 -12.73 7.30
CA ARG A 5 16.96 -12.94 8.72
C ARG A 5 18.42 -12.73 9.01
N THR A 6 18.70 -12.20 10.19
CA THR A 6 20.02 -12.20 10.83
C THR A 6 20.32 -13.60 11.40
N GLU A 7 21.56 -13.84 11.80
CA GLU A 7 21.97 -15.10 12.44
C GLU A 7 21.18 -15.41 13.73
N ASP A 8 20.75 -14.37 14.46
CA ASP A 8 19.90 -14.49 15.65
C ASP A 8 18.39 -14.55 15.33
N GLY A 9 18.00 -14.75 14.07
CA GLY A 9 16.61 -14.96 13.65
C GLY A 9 15.74 -13.70 13.60
N LYS A 10 16.30 -12.52 13.87
CA LYS A 10 15.60 -11.23 13.76
C LYS A 10 15.49 -10.77 12.31
N ILE A 11 14.76 -9.68 12.08
CA ILE A 11 14.63 -9.08 10.75
C ILE A 11 15.98 -8.45 10.36
N TYR A 12 16.52 -8.88 9.23
CA TYR A 12 17.71 -8.27 8.64
C TYR A 12 17.40 -6.85 8.15
N GLN A 13 18.33 -5.93 8.40
CA GLN A 13 18.24 -4.53 8.02
C GLN A 13 19.54 -4.11 7.32
N ARG A 14 19.42 -3.41 6.19
CA ARG A 14 20.57 -2.89 5.43
C ARG A 14 20.76 -1.39 5.64
N ALA A 15 21.95 -0.91 5.30
CA ALA A 15 22.19 0.52 5.09
C ALA A 15 21.37 1.04 3.89
N PHE A 16 21.02 2.33 3.92
CA PHE A 16 20.34 3.01 2.82
C PHE A 16 20.72 4.50 2.83
N GLY A 17 20.53 5.19 1.70
CA GLY A 17 20.95 6.58 1.54
C GLY A 17 20.28 7.53 2.54
N GLY A 18 21.04 8.52 3.05
CA GLY A 18 20.53 9.56 3.95
C GLY A 18 20.20 9.10 5.38
N GLN A 19 20.69 7.93 5.79
CA GLN A 19 20.35 7.30 7.07
C GLN A 19 21.52 7.29 8.05
N SER A 20 21.41 8.04 9.17
CA SER A 20 22.51 8.18 10.14
C SER A 20 22.10 7.91 11.59
N LEU A 21 23.08 7.55 12.43
CA LEU A 21 22.91 7.42 13.89
C LEU A 21 23.17 8.76 14.59
N LYS A 22 22.68 8.90 15.84
CA LYS A 22 22.97 10.04 16.73
C LYS A 22 22.81 11.42 16.05
N PHE A 23 21.63 11.68 15.47
CA PHE A 23 21.30 12.94 14.78
C PHE A 23 22.37 13.38 13.75
N GLY A 24 22.87 12.45 12.92
CA GLY A 24 23.87 12.75 11.90
C GLY A 24 25.33 12.59 12.35
N LYS A 25 25.59 12.44 13.65
CA LYS A 25 26.96 12.43 14.20
C LYS A 25 27.52 11.03 14.44
N GLY A 26 26.71 9.99 14.28
CA GLY A 26 27.04 8.61 14.66
C GLY A 26 27.37 7.68 13.48
N GLY A 27 27.59 8.20 12.28
CA GLY A 27 27.84 7.40 11.08
C GLY A 27 26.57 6.76 10.50
N GLN A 28 26.75 5.80 9.58
CA GLN A 28 25.69 5.15 8.81
C GLN A 28 24.80 4.24 9.67
N ALA A 29 23.48 4.40 9.53
CA ALA A 29 22.51 3.50 10.16
C ALA A 29 22.15 2.32 9.27
N HIS A 30 21.78 1.21 9.91
CA HIS A 30 21.28 -0.01 9.26
C HIS A 30 19.86 -0.29 9.74
N ARG A 31 18.86 0.34 9.11
CA ARG A 31 17.45 0.23 9.56
C ARG A 31 16.44 -0.05 8.45
N CYS A 32 16.88 -0.21 7.21
CA CYS A 32 16.00 -0.56 6.10
C CYS A 32 15.75 -2.08 6.12
N CYS A 33 14.64 -2.51 6.71
CA CYS A 33 14.20 -3.90 6.68
C CYS A 33 13.93 -4.36 5.24
N CYS A 34 14.35 -5.57 4.87
CA CYS A 34 14.14 -6.04 3.50
C CYS A 34 13.83 -7.54 3.38
N VAL A 35 13.23 -7.90 2.24
CA VAL A 35 13.19 -9.27 1.73
C VAL A 35 14.13 -9.31 0.53
N ALA A 36 15.41 -9.58 0.79
CA ALA A 36 16.48 -9.41 -0.20
C ALA A 36 16.33 -8.05 -0.93
N ASP A 37 16.17 -8.08 -2.24
CA ASP A 37 15.91 -6.96 -3.15
C ASP A 37 14.47 -6.94 -3.70
N ARG A 38 13.57 -7.80 -3.18
CA ARG A 38 12.16 -7.95 -3.62
C ARG A 38 11.14 -7.62 -2.51
N THR A 39 11.47 -6.64 -1.68
CA THR A 39 10.63 -6.22 -0.54
C THR A 39 9.23 -5.81 -0.96
N GLY A 40 9.10 -5.04 -2.05
CA GLY A 40 7.79 -4.59 -2.57
C GLY A 40 6.90 -5.75 -3.01
N HIS A 41 7.46 -6.69 -3.79
CA HIS A 41 6.76 -7.92 -4.21
C HIS A 41 6.24 -8.69 -2.99
N SER A 42 7.12 -8.98 -2.03
CA SER A 42 6.74 -9.74 -0.84
C SER A 42 5.72 -9.02 0.04
N LEU A 43 5.81 -7.69 0.14
CA LEU A 43 4.87 -6.86 0.88
C LEU A 43 3.49 -6.91 0.22
N LEU A 44 3.41 -6.66 -1.08
CA LEU A 44 2.14 -6.57 -1.80
C LEU A 44 1.41 -7.92 -1.81
N HIS A 45 2.11 -9.01 -2.10
CA HIS A 45 1.53 -10.35 -2.02
C HIS A 45 1.09 -10.73 -0.60
N THR A 46 1.85 -10.32 0.43
CA THR A 46 1.44 -10.56 1.83
C THR A 46 0.15 -9.82 2.17
N LEU A 47 0.05 -8.53 1.78
CA LEU A 47 -1.14 -7.72 2.07
C LEU A 47 -2.36 -8.20 1.29
N TYR A 48 -2.20 -8.51 0.00
CA TYR A 48 -3.26 -9.09 -0.82
C TYR A 48 -3.75 -10.42 -0.24
N GLY A 49 -2.84 -11.35 0.08
CA GLY A 49 -3.24 -12.61 0.72
C GLY A 49 -3.89 -12.42 2.09
N ARG A 50 -3.51 -11.38 2.84
CA ARG A 50 -4.14 -11.05 4.12
C ARG A 50 -5.54 -10.45 3.95
N SER A 51 -5.75 -9.63 2.92
CA SER A 51 -7.02 -8.95 2.70
C SER A 51 -8.16 -9.91 2.34
N LEU A 52 -7.82 -11.05 1.71
CA LEU A 52 -8.76 -12.16 1.45
C LEU A 52 -9.37 -12.80 2.71
N ARG A 53 -8.90 -12.45 3.92
CA ARG A 53 -9.48 -12.91 5.19
C ARG A 53 -10.65 -12.07 5.67
N TYR A 54 -10.99 -11.01 4.95
CA TYR A 54 -12.06 -10.08 5.28
C TYR A 54 -13.10 -10.08 4.15
N ASP A 55 -14.27 -9.52 4.44
CA ASP A 55 -15.43 -9.40 3.54
C ASP A 55 -15.38 -8.14 2.66
N THR A 56 -14.18 -7.58 2.45
CA THR A 56 -13.98 -6.41 1.58
C THR A 56 -14.45 -6.74 0.16
N SER A 57 -15.36 -5.91 -0.38
CA SER A 57 -15.78 -6.01 -1.78
C SER A 57 -14.73 -5.40 -2.69
N TYR A 58 -14.11 -6.23 -3.53
CA TYR A 58 -13.14 -5.80 -4.54
C TYR A 58 -13.83 -5.57 -5.88
N PHE A 59 -13.66 -4.37 -6.43
CA PHE A 59 -14.01 -4.03 -7.80
C PHE A 59 -12.72 -3.95 -8.60
N VAL A 60 -12.19 -5.13 -8.96
CA VAL A 60 -10.92 -5.27 -9.67
C VAL A 60 -11.10 -4.76 -11.10
N GLU A 61 -10.09 -4.05 -11.62
CA GLU A 61 -10.15 -3.44 -12.96
C GLU A 61 -11.29 -2.42 -13.16
N TYR A 62 -11.56 -1.64 -12.11
CA TYR A 62 -12.40 -0.44 -12.19
C TYR A 62 -11.51 0.82 -12.20
N PHE A 63 -11.67 1.64 -13.23
CA PHE A 63 -10.93 2.89 -13.38
C PHE A 63 -11.73 4.05 -12.77
N ALA A 64 -11.27 4.59 -11.63
CA ALA A 64 -11.89 5.76 -11.01
C ALA A 64 -11.71 7.00 -11.89
N LEU A 65 -12.80 7.72 -12.15
CA LEU A 65 -12.82 8.88 -13.04
C LEU A 65 -12.82 10.18 -12.24
N ASP A 66 -13.75 10.33 -11.29
CA ASP A 66 -13.95 11.56 -10.52
C ASP A 66 -14.55 11.31 -9.13
N LEU A 67 -14.36 12.29 -8.24
CA LEU A 67 -15.03 12.35 -6.94
C LEU A 67 -16.48 12.83 -7.11
N LEU A 68 -17.39 12.25 -6.35
CA LEU A 68 -18.76 12.75 -6.23
C LEU A 68 -18.79 13.82 -5.13
N MET A 69 -18.76 15.10 -5.51
CA MET A 69 -18.76 16.23 -4.56
C MET A 69 -20.15 16.85 -4.41
N GLU A 70 -20.54 17.15 -3.18
CA GLU A 70 -21.80 17.83 -2.85
C GLU A 70 -21.56 18.72 -1.63
N ASP A 71 -21.83 20.03 -1.75
CA ASP A 71 -21.66 21.03 -0.69
C ASP A 71 -20.26 21.02 -0.03
N GLY A 72 -19.22 20.75 -0.84
CA GLY A 72 -17.83 20.66 -0.37
C GLY A 72 -17.47 19.33 0.30
N GLU A 73 -18.41 18.39 0.41
CA GLU A 73 -18.19 17.06 0.99
C GLU A 73 -18.05 16.00 -0.11
N CYS A 74 -17.15 15.03 0.08
CA CYS A 74 -17.04 13.87 -0.80
C CYS A 74 -18.10 12.83 -0.43
N ARG A 75 -18.90 12.43 -1.43
CA ARG A 75 -20.01 11.46 -1.33
C ARG A 75 -19.69 10.11 -1.99
N GLY A 76 -18.47 9.92 -2.49
CA GLY A 76 -18.07 8.72 -3.21
C GLY A 76 -17.25 8.97 -4.48
N VAL A 77 -17.26 8.01 -5.40
CA VAL A 77 -16.58 8.08 -6.70
C VAL A 77 -17.46 7.59 -7.85
N ILE A 78 -17.20 8.09 -9.05
CA ILE A 78 -17.69 7.51 -10.31
C ILE A 78 -16.53 6.77 -11.00
N ALA A 79 -16.79 5.58 -11.54
CA ALA A 79 -15.77 4.73 -12.16
C ALA A 79 -16.29 4.00 -13.39
N LEU A 80 -15.36 3.65 -14.29
CA LEU A 80 -15.57 2.79 -15.45
C LEU A 80 -15.16 1.35 -15.11
N CYS A 81 -16.07 0.39 -15.32
CA CYS A 81 -15.72 -1.03 -15.32
C CYS A 81 -14.98 -1.35 -16.63
N MET A 82 -13.72 -1.76 -16.55
CA MET A 82 -12.92 -2.02 -17.76
C MET A 82 -13.31 -3.34 -18.45
N GLU A 83 -13.94 -4.27 -17.72
CA GLU A 83 -14.36 -5.56 -18.28
C GLU A 83 -15.55 -5.41 -19.24
N ASP A 84 -16.57 -4.62 -18.86
CA ASP A 84 -17.83 -4.52 -19.61
C ASP A 84 -18.17 -3.10 -20.12
N GLY A 85 -17.36 -2.10 -19.78
CA GLY A 85 -17.55 -0.70 -20.19
C GLY A 85 -18.64 0.05 -19.43
N SER A 86 -19.27 -0.55 -18.42
CA SER A 86 -20.34 0.10 -17.65
C SER A 86 -19.82 1.17 -16.68
N ILE A 87 -20.67 2.15 -16.37
CA ILE A 87 -20.35 3.23 -15.43
C ILE A 87 -21.01 2.97 -14.09
N HIS A 88 -20.21 3.02 -13.03
CA HIS A 88 -20.63 2.74 -11.65
C HIS A 88 -20.47 3.97 -10.77
N ARG A 89 -21.43 4.18 -9.86
CA ARG A 89 -21.31 5.17 -8.78
C ARG A 89 -21.18 4.45 -7.44
N PHE A 90 -20.04 4.62 -6.80
CA PHE A 90 -19.78 4.12 -5.45
C PHE A 90 -20.10 5.20 -4.46
N ARG A 91 -21.31 5.18 -3.88
CA ARG A 91 -21.68 6.12 -2.80
C ARG A 91 -21.14 5.61 -1.48
N SER A 92 -20.47 6.49 -0.74
CA SER A 92 -19.97 6.19 0.60
C SER A 92 -19.96 7.44 1.47
N LYS A 93 -20.01 7.27 2.79
CA LYS A 93 -19.86 8.38 3.73
C LYS A 93 -18.43 8.91 3.79
N ASN A 94 -17.46 8.04 3.52
CA ASN A 94 -16.03 8.38 3.52
C ASN A 94 -15.37 7.72 2.30
N THR A 95 -14.42 8.44 1.70
CA THR A 95 -13.64 8.00 0.54
C THR A 95 -12.16 8.20 0.84
N VAL A 96 -11.33 7.21 0.55
CA VAL A 96 -9.87 7.27 0.73
C VAL A 96 -9.20 7.20 -0.65
N ILE A 97 -8.35 8.17 -0.97
CA ILE A 97 -7.52 8.17 -2.17
C ILE A 97 -6.15 7.57 -1.82
N ALA A 98 -5.81 6.46 -2.47
CA ALA A 98 -4.53 5.75 -2.34
C ALA A 98 -4.10 5.18 -3.71
N THR A 99 -4.19 6.03 -4.74
CA THR A 99 -3.96 5.72 -6.17
C THR A 99 -2.49 5.58 -6.51
#